data_AF-A0A6P3IRZ9-F1
#
_entry.id   AF-A0A6P3IRZ9-F1
#
_cell.length_a   1.000
_cell.length_b   1.000
_cell.length_c   1.000
_cell.angle_alpha   90.00
_cell.angle_beta   90.00
_cell.angle_gamma   90.00
#
_symmetry.space_group_name_H-M   'P 1'
#
loop_
_entity.id
_entity.type
_entity.pdbx_description
1 polymer ?
#
loop_
_entity_poly.entity_id
_entity_poly.type
_entity_poly.pdbx_seq_one_letter_code
_entity_poly.pdbx_strand_id
1 'polypeptide(L)'
;MTRHRGGQAGFRQALLASEVPELTRQLLQDPESYVRASAVAAVGQLSSWGLLAAPSSPEHAATPQTPLEELLLVLTTDSEGFPRRAVMRVFTEWLRDGYADVAEDPERFVARVLQAASGDLDWEVRVQGLELALAFLEQLLGPCGPSAAAPPGALAQALQALCRVQLFEFAFRSLFDCDRPVAQKSCDLLLFLRAKATPSSNSQEAGDGPDVTSVEAALRRWQAGEQGQPLGGLAPEAVLAVLRSMDLEALQDTLAESSDHVERSPQSLLQDMLATVGVLGDNEADCY
;
A
#
# COMPACT_ATOMS: atom_id res chain seq x y z
N MET A 1 -0.15 19.14 -17.35
CA MET A 1 0.50 20.44 -17.67
C MET A 1 1.52 20.93 -16.61
N THR A 2 1.63 20.31 -15.42
CA THR A 2 2.47 20.80 -14.29
C THR A 2 3.92 20.29 -14.27
N ARG A 3 4.23 19.11 -14.83
CA ARG A 3 5.61 18.54 -14.79
C ARG A 3 6.67 19.39 -15.52
N HIS A 4 6.26 20.27 -16.44
CA HIS A 4 7.20 21.00 -17.31
C HIS A 4 7.84 22.24 -16.67
N ARG A 5 7.22 22.85 -15.66
CA ARG A 5 7.74 24.09 -15.02
C ARG A 5 8.78 23.79 -13.93
N GLY A 6 8.66 22.63 -13.29
CA GLY A 6 9.61 22.15 -12.30
C GLY A 6 11.03 21.96 -12.83
N GLY A 7 11.28 21.97 -14.14
CA GLY A 7 12.64 21.91 -14.72
C GLY A 7 13.26 23.28 -15.04
N GLN A 8 12.51 24.38 -14.90
CA GLN A 8 13.02 25.72 -15.21
C GLN A 8 13.81 26.26 -14.02
N ALA A 9 15.12 26.48 -14.22
CA ALA A 9 16.04 26.94 -13.17
C ALA A 9 15.56 28.24 -12.49
N GLY A 10 15.04 29.19 -13.27
CA GLY A 10 14.50 30.44 -12.73
C GLY A 10 13.26 30.26 -11.84
N PHE A 11 12.39 29.30 -12.16
CA PHE A 11 11.23 28.98 -11.33
C PHE A 11 11.64 28.29 -10.03
N ARG A 12 12.58 27.34 -10.08
CA ARG A 12 13.15 26.71 -8.87
C ARG A 12 13.81 27.73 -7.96
N GLN A 13 14.59 28.65 -8.53
CA GLN A 13 15.25 29.71 -7.78
C GLN A 13 14.24 30.65 -7.12
N ALA A 14 13.17 31.04 -7.83
CA ALA A 14 12.11 31.86 -7.25
C ALA A 14 11.38 31.14 -6.10
N LEU A 15 11.13 29.83 -6.23
CA LEU A 15 10.55 29.02 -5.14
C LEU A 15 11.46 28.92 -3.93
N LEU A 16 12.77 28.68 -4.13
CA LEU A 16 13.74 28.63 -3.03
C LEU A 16 13.88 29.97 -2.30
N ALA A 17 13.77 31.08 -3.02
CA ALA A 17 13.81 32.42 -2.45
C ALA A 17 12.47 32.85 -1.80
N SER A 18 11.44 32.01 -1.89
CA SER A 18 10.12 32.27 -1.31
C SER A 18 9.93 31.51 0.01
N GLU A 19 8.86 31.85 0.74
CA GLU A 19 8.47 31.13 1.96
C GLU A 19 7.75 29.80 1.68
N VAL A 20 7.53 29.45 0.40
CA VAL A 20 6.76 28.25 0.01
C VAL A 20 7.32 26.97 0.62
N PRO A 21 8.64 26.66 0.60
CA PRO A 21 9.14 25.42 1.18
C PRO A 21 8.88 25.30 2.69
N GLU A 22 9.06 26.39 3.42
CA GLU A 22 8.87 26.45 4.87
C GLU A 22 7.39 26.37 5.24
N LEU A 23 6.54 27.18 4.61
CA LEU A 23 5.09 27.16 4.81
C LEU A 23 4.49 25.79 4.47
N THR A 24 4.98 25.14 3.41
CA THR A 24 4.51 23.80 3.03
C THR A 24 4.77 22.77 4.12
N ARG A 25 5.93 22.83 4.79
CA ARG A 25 6.22 21.95 5.93
C ARG A 25 5.36 22.28 7.14
N GLN A 26 5.16 23.56 7.45
CA GLN A 26 4.30 23.99 8.56
C GLN A 26 2.85 23.51 8.38
N LEU A 27 2.34 23.53 7.15
CA LEU A 27 0.98 23.08 6.81
C LEU A 27 0.78 21.56 6.94
N LEU A 28 1.83 20.76 7.17
CA LEU A 28 1.67 19.35 7.58
C LEU A 28 1.01 19.22 8.96
N GLN A 29 1.00 20.28 9.76
CA GLN A 29 0.37 20.32 11.09
C GLN A 29 -0.94 21.14 11.08
N ASP A 30 -1.47 21.47 9.90
CA ASP A 30 -2.71 22.24 9.78
C ASP A 30 -3.90 21.47 10.41
N PRO A 31 -4.83 22.16 11.11
CA PRO A 31 -6.01 21.49 11.68
C PRO A 31 -6.88 20.79 10.64
N GLU A 32 -6.90 21.26 9.39
CA GLU A 32 -7.78 20.76 8.35
C GLU A 32 -7.08 19.66 7.50
N SER A 33 -7.64 18.45 7.46
CA SER A 33 -7.01 17.31 6.77
C SER A 33 -6.79 17.52 5.27
N TYR A 34 -7.65 18.23 4.57
CA TYR A 34 -7.44 18.52 3.15
C TYR A 34 -6.27 19.49 2.92
N VAL A 35 -5.98 20.37 3.87
CA VAL A 35 -4.80 21.25 3.84
C VAL A 35 -3.55 20.42 4.07
N ARG A 36 -3.54 19.56 5.10
CA ARG A 36 -2.44 18.62 5.34
C ARG A 36 -2.19 17.72 4.13
N ALA A 37 -3.23 17.17 3.51
CA ALA A 37 -3.10 16.36 2.29
C ALA A 37 -2.51 17.14 1.10
N SER A 38 -2.88 18.41 0.95
CA SER A 38 -2.30 19.30 -0.07
C SER A 38 -0.84 19.63 0.23
N ALA A 39 -0.51 19.84 1.52
CA ALA A 39 0.85 20.04 1.99
C ALA A 39 1.72 18.82 1.72
N VAL A 40 1.24 17.60 2.00
CA VAL A 40 1.92 16.34 1.65
C VAL A 40 2.26 16.26 0.16
N ALA A 41 1.31 16.57 -0.72
CA ALA A 41 1.55 16.57 -2.17
C ALA A 41 2.61 17.61 -2.57
N ALA A 42 2.58 18.80 -1.97
CA ALA A 42 3.57 19.84 -2.20
C ALA A 42 4.96 19.46 -1.66
N VAL A 43 5.06 18.86 -0.46
CA VAL A 43 6.30 18.29 0.09
C VAL A 43 6.87 17.25 -0.87
N GLY A 44 6.04 16.33 -1.35
CA GLY A 44 6.41 15.32 -2.33
C GLY A 44 7.07 15.92 -3.56
N GLN A 45 6.42 16.91 -4.15
CA GLN A 45 6.89 17.58 -5.36
C GLN A 45 8.16 18.42 -5.16
N LEU A 46 8.20 19.23 -4.09
CA LEU A 46 9.36 20.08 -3.78
C LEU A 46 10.60 19.24 -3.45
N SER A 47 10.43 18.10 -2.77
CA SER A 47 11.50 17.15 -2.48
C SER A 47 12.06 16.55 -3.77
N SER A 48 11.21 16.11 -4.70
CA SER A 48 11.64 15.61 -6.02
C SER A 48 12.38 16.65 -6.86
N TRP A 49 12.23 17.94 -6.56
CA TRP A 49 12.98 19.02 -7.19
C TRP A 49 14.26 19.42 -6.44
N GLY A 50 14.55 18.77 -5.32
CA GLY A 50 15.68 19.08 -4.45
C GLY A 50 15.53 20.42 -3.72
N LEU A 51 14.30 20.88 -3.49
CA LEU A 51 14.04 22.20 -2.89
C LEU A 51 13.75 22.14 -1.38
N LEU A 52 13.61 20.95 -0.82
CA LEU A 52 13.45 20.72 0.61
C LEU A 52 14.74 20.10 1.16
N ALA A 53 15.68 20.96 1.56
CA ALA A 53 16.83 20.54 2.34
C ALA A 53 16.46 20.45 3.84
N ALA A 54 17.25 19.70 4.60
CA ALA A 54 17.13 19.58 6.04
C ALA A 54 17.23 20.98 6.70
N PRO A 55 16.39 21.30 7.71
CA PRO A 55 16.42 22.62 8.34
C PRO A 55 17.79 22.88 8.96
N SER A 56 18.41 24.00 8.58
CA SER A 56 19.69 24.46 9.13
C SER A 56 19.51 25.42 10.32
N SER A 57 18.33 25.43 10.95
CA SER A 57 18.01 26.35 12.05
C SER A 57 18.45 25.77 13.40
N PRO A 58 19.32 26.45 14.17
CA PRO A 58 19.84 25.98 15.45
C PRO A 58 18.88 26.16 16.65
N GLU A 59 17.66 26.68 16.45
CA GLU A 59 16.80 27.12 17.57
C GLU A 59 15.77 26.08 18.05
N HIS A 60 15.58 24.96 17.36
CA HIS A 60 14.77 23.84 17.86
C HIS A 60 15.55 22.54 17.67
N ALA A 61 15.91 21.90 18.78
CA ALA A 61 16.69 20.66 18.83
C ALA A 61 15.90 19.42 18.36
N ALA A 62 15.07 19.55 17.32
CA ALA A 62 14.55 18.41 16.58
C ALA A 62 15.63 17.97 15.58
N THR A 63 15.95 16.68 15.58
CA THR A 63 16.83 16.08 14.58
C THR A 63 16.29 16.48 13.19
N PRO A 64 17.12 16.92 12.23
CA PRO A 64 16.62 17.29 10.92
C PRO A 64 15.91 16.08 10.30
N GLN A 65 14.59 16.14 10.19
CA GLN A 65 13.80 15.07 9.59
C GLN A 65 13.87 15.24 8.08
N THR A 66 14.20 14.16 7.37
CA THR A 66 14.12 14.16 5.91
C THR A 66 12.66 14.21 5.49
N PRO A 67 12.33 14.73 4.30
CA PRO A 67 10.96 14.68 3.80
C PRO A 67 10.37 13.26 3.80
N LEU A 68 11.20 12.24 3.58
CA LEU A 68 10.81 10.84 3.69
C LEU A 68 10.32 10.47 5.10
N GLU A 69 11.08 10.85 6.14
CA GLU A 69 10.69 10.55 7.53
C GLU A 69 9.48 11.40 7.98
N GLU A 70 9.38 12.66 7.54
CA GLU A 70 8.21 13.52 7.80
C GLU A 70 6.92 12.87 7.23
N LEU A 71 6.95 12.40 5.98
CA LEU A 71 5.79 11.78 5.36
C LEU A 71 5.50 10.37 5.94
N LEU A 72 6.53 9.60 6.34
CA LEU A 72 6.33 8.32 7.03
C LEU A 72 5.65 8.52 8.38
N LEU A 73 5.98 9.61 9.08
CA LEU A 73 5.29 9.99 10.31
C LEU A 73 3.81 10.30 10.03
N VAL A 74 3.50 11.07 8.99
CA VAL A 74 2.10 11.34 8.59
C VAL A 74 1.36 10.03 8.27
N LEU A 75 1.95 9.12 7.49
CA LEU A 75 1.34 7.83 7.16
C LEU A 75 1.05 6.97 8.40
N THR A 76 1.86 7.06 9.44
CA THR A 76 1.73 6.20 10.63
C THR A 76 0.95 6.83 11.78
N THR A 77 0.81 8.16 11.81
CA THR A 77 0.28 8.86 12.98
C THR A 77 -0.87 9.82 12.69
N ASP A 78 -1.08 10.27 11.44
CA ASP A 78 -2.21 11.14 11.13
C ASP A 78 -3.51 10.40 11.40
N SER A 79 -4.44 11.02 12.12
CA SER A 79 -5.71 10.41 12.49
C SER A 79 -6.67 10.30 11.30
N GLU A 80 -6.52 11.16 10.28
CA GLU A 80 -7.44 11.26 9.16
C GLU A 80 -6.89 10.59 7.89
N GLY A 81 -7.81 10.09 7.06
CA GLY A 81 -7.45 9.35 5.85
C GLY A 81 -6.81 10.20 4.75
N PHE A 82 -7.26 11.45 4.57
CA PHE A 82 -6.81 12.28 3.43
C PHE A 82 -5.29 12.49 3.38
N PRO A 83 -4.60 12.85 4.47
CA PRO A 83 -3.15 13.01 4.45
C PRO A 83 -2.44 11.69 4.21
N ARG A 84 -2.88 10.59 4.84
CA ARG A 84 -2.29 9.25 4.64
C ARG A 84 -2.42 8.76 3.19
N ARG A 85 -3.58 8.95 2.57
CA ARG A 85 -3.80 8.71 1.13
C ARG A 85 -2.88 9.56 0.26
N ALA A 86 -2.68 10.83 0.61
CA ALA A 86 -1.76 11.69 -0.13
C ALA A 86 -0.30 11.19 -0.03
N VAL A 87 0.11 10.72 1.14
CA VAL A 87 1.45 10.15 1.36
C VAL A 87 1.66 8.94 0.46
N MET A 88 0.71 8.00 0.44
CA MET A 88 0.81 6.80 -0.39
C MET A 88 0.96 7.10 -1.88
N ARG A 89 0.29 8.16 -2.39
CA ARG A 89 0.48 8.63 -3.77
C ARG A 89 1.90 9.15 -3.99
N VAL A 90 2.40 10.02 -3.10
CA VAL A 90 3.76 10.55 -3.16
C VAL A 90 4.79 9.42 -3.12
N PHE A 91 4.63 8.45 -2.23
CA PHE A 91 5.52 7.30 -2.08
C PHE A 91 5.53 6.40 -3.31
N THR A 92 4.37 6.17 -3.92
CA THR A 92 4.29 5.42 -5.17
C THR A 92 4.99 6.16 -6.31
N GLU A 93 4.85 7.49 -6.38
CA GLU A 93 5.53 8.33 -7.36
C GLU A 93 7.05 8.35 -7.14
N TRP A 94 7.50 8.56 -5.91
CA TRP A 94 8.92 8.53 -5.55
C TRP A 94 9.58 7.20 -5.85
N LEU A 95 8.90 6.09 -5.58
CA LEU A 95 9.36 4.76 -5.95
C LEU A 95 9.56 4.68 -7.46
N ARG A 96 8.53 5.02 -8.25
CA ARG A 96 8.57 4.95 -9.72
C ARG A 96 9.63 5.84 -10.34
N ASP A 97 9.80 7.06 -9.82
CA ASP A 97 10.70 8.07 -10.36
C ASP A 97 12.15 7.93 -9.84
N GLY A 98 12.40 7.03 -8.89
CA GLY A 98 13.74 6.79 -8.33
C GLY A 98 14.21 7.93 -7.43
N TYR A 99 13.34 8.43 -6.55
CA TYR A 99 13.69 9.45 -5.55
C TYR A 99 14.88 8.99 -4.70
N ALA A 100 15.87 9.85 -4.49
CA ALA A 100 17.18 9.47 -3.96
C ALA A 100 17.13 8.70 -2.63
N ASP A 101 16.36 9.18 -1.66
CA ASP A 101 16.27 8.54 -0.34
C ASP A 101 15.54 7.18 -0.42
N VAL A 102 14.63 7.00 -1.39
CA VAL A 102 13.95 5.73 -1.64
C VAL A 102 14.85 4.76 -2.41
N ALA A 103 15.66 5.27 -3.33
CA ALA A 103 16.56 4.48 -4.16
C ALA A 103 17.78 3.95 -3.37
N GLU A 104 18.13 4.55 -2.23
CA GLU A 104 19.19 4.06 -1.34
C GLU A 104 18.90 2.66 -0.79
N ASP A 105 17.67 2.44 -0.31
CA ASP A 105 17.21 1.15 0.21
C ASP A 105 15.70 0.93 -0.08
N PRO A 106 15.36 0.54 -1.32
CA PRO A 106 13.98 0.41 -1.74
C PRO A 106 13.25 -0.73 -1.02
N GLU A 107 13.95 -1.82 -0.67
CA GLU A 107 13.35 -2.92 0.09
C GLU A 107 12.91 -2.45 1.48
N ARG A 108 13.79 -1.73 2.22
CA ARG A 108 13.43 -1.20 3.54
C ARG A 108 12.32 -0.16 3.47
N PHE A 109 12.36 0.71 2.46
CA PHE A 109 11.30 1.69 2.22
C PHE A 109 9.94 0.99 2.02
N VAL A 110 9.87 0.06 1.05
CA VAL A 110 8.63 -0.68 0.75
C VAL A 110 8.16 -1.46 1.98
N ALA A 111 9.06 -2.14 2.70
CA ALA A 111 8.70 -2.89 3.91
C ALA A 111 8.03 -1.99 4.97
N ARG A 112 8.57 -0.80 5.23
CA ARG A 112 7.98 0.16 6.19
C ARG A 112 6.61 0.66 5.74
N VAL A 113 6.47 0.96 4.45
CA VAL A 113 5.20 1.46 3.90
C VAL A 113 4.13 0.37 3.90
N LEU A 114 4.45 -0.86 3.52
CA LEU A 114 3.51 -1.99 3.56
C LEU A 114 3.13 -2.35 5.00
N GLN A 115 4.06 -2.26 5.95
CA GLN A 115 3.74 -2.45 7.37
C GLN A 115 2.72 -1.42 7.86
N ALA A 116 2.90 -0.14 7.49
CA ALA A 116 1.96 0.91 7.86
C ALA A 116 0.59 0.71 7.17
N ALA A 117 0.59 0.46 5.85
CA ALA A 117 -0.64 0.25 5.09
C ALA A 117 -1.42 -0.99 5.54
N SER A 118 -0.74 -2.07 5.91
CA SER A 118 -1.39 -3.31 6.38
C SER A 118 -2.20 -3.14 7.65
N GLY A 119 -1.87 -2.16 8.49
CA GLY A 119 -2.59 -1.85 9.72
C GLY A 119 -3.55 -0.67 9.59
N ASP A 120 -3.67 -0.06 8.42
CA ASP A 120 -4.46 1.16 8.24
C ASP A 120 -5.96 0.84 8.20
N LEU A 121 -6.74 1.64 8.94
CA LEU A 121 -8.20 1.53 8.99
C LEU A 121 -8.86 1.99 7.68
N ASP A 122 -8.21 2.90 6.95
CA ASP A 122 -8.70 3.42 5.68
C ASP A 122 -8.38 2.43 4.56
N TRP A 123 -9.43 1.82 4.00
CA TRP A 123 -9.31 0.87 2.90
C TRP A 123 -8.61 1.46 1.68
N GLU A 124 -8.71 2.78 1.44
CA GLU A 124 -8.02 3.41 0.31
C GLU A 124 -6.50 3.43 0.52
N VAL A 125 -6.02 3.54 1.76
CA VAL A 125 -4.60 3.44 2.09
C VAL A 125 -4.11 2.01 1.83
N ARG A 126 -4.89 1.00 2.24
CA ARG A 126 -4.61 -0.42 1.93
C ARG A 126 -4.57 -0.69 0.42
N VAL A 127 -5.55 -0.21 -0.35
CA VAL A 127 -5.57 -0.31 -1.82
C VAL A 127 -4.34 0.34 -2.44
N GLN A 128 -3.95 1.54 -1.98
CA GLN A 128 -2.75 2.21 -2.48
C GLN A 128 -1.46 1.49 -2.04
N GLY A 129 -1.47 0.78 -0.91
CA GLY A 129 -0.39 -0.13 -0.52
C GLY A 129 -0.18 -1.24 -1.54
N LEU A 130 -1.27 -1.82 -2.04
CA LEU A 130 -1.23 -2.85 -3.09
C LEU A 130 -0.76 -2.26 -4.43
N GLU A 131 -1.09 -1.00 -4.73
CA GLU A 131 -0.56 -0.28 -5.89
C GLU A 131 0.95 -0.06 -5.82
N LEU A 132 1.46 0.35 -4.66
CA LEU A 132 2.88 0.52 -4.41
C LEU A 132 3.62 -0.81 -4.52
N ALA A 133 3.05 -1.88 -3.95
CA ALA A 133 3.55 -3.25 -4.08
C ALA A 133 3.65 -3.70 -5.54
N LEU A 134 2.63 -3.42 -6.36
CA LEU A 134 2.68 -3.70 -7.80
C LEU A 134 3.77 -2.89 -8.50
N ALA A 135 3.90 -1.59 -8.21
CA ALA A 135 4.94 -0.75 -8.78
C ALA A 135 6.36 -1.26 -8.43
N PHE A 136 6.56 -1.73 -7.19
CA PHE A 136 7.82 -2.33 -6.76
C PHE A 136 8.11 -3.63 -7.52
N LEU A 137 7.11 -4.50 -7.66
CA LEU A 137 7.24 -5.74 -8.44
C LEU A 137 7.59 -5.46 -9.90
N GLU A 138 6.93 -4.48 -10.54
CA GLU A 138 7.24 -4.07 -11.91
C GLU A 138 8.69 -3.60 -12.05
N GLN A 139 9.22 -2.88 -11.05
CA GLN A 139 10.63 -2.48 -11.04
C GLN A 139 11.58 -3.68 -10.91
N LEU A 140 11.27 -4.64 -10.05
CA LEU A 140 12.08 -5.86 -9.85
C LEU A 140 12.11 -6.73 -11.10
N LEU A 141 11.00 -6.83 -11.83
CA LEU A 141 10.92 -7.60 -13.07
C LEU A 141 11.55 -6.86 -14.26
N GLY A 142 11.81 -5.56 -14.11
CA GLY A 142 12.31 -4.68 -15.16
C GLY A 142 11.26 -4.39 -16.24
N PRO A 143 11.63 -3.65 -17.31
CA PRO A 143 10.73 -3.30 -18.41
C PRO A 143 10.39 -4.54 -19.25
N CYS A 144 9.52 -5.40 -18.74
CA CYS A 144 8.89 -6.46 -19.50
C CYS A 144 7.49 -6.02 -19.86
N GLY A 145 7.23 -5.82 -21.17
CA GLY A 145 5.87 -5.73 -21.67
C GLY A 145 5.04 -6.97 -21.28
N PRO A 146 3.71 -6.93 -21.43
CA PRO A 146 2.82 -8.02 -21.02
C PRO A 146 3.20 -9.41 -21.59
N SER A 147 3.90 -9.45 -22.73
CA SER A 147 4.37 -10.67 -23.40
C SER A 147 5.90 -10.87 -23.38
N ALA A 148 6.68 -9.98 -22.75
CA ALA A 148 8.13 -10.13 -22.70
C ALA A 148 8.53 -11.06 -21.54
N ALA A 149 9.37 -12.05 -21.84
CA ALA A 149 9.95 -12.93 -20.83
C ALA A 149 10.92 -12.12 -19.96
N ALA A 150 10.75 -12.21 -18.64
CA ALA A 150 11.69 -11.63 -17.69
C ALA A 150 13.10 -12.22 -17.89
N PRO A 151 14.17 -11.44 -17.61
CA PRO A 151 15.51 -11.98 -17.67
C PRO A 151 15.63 -13.25 -16.80
N PRO A 152 16.44 -14.23 -17.22
CA PRO A 152 16.58 -15.49 -16.47
C PRO A 152 17.05 -15.19 -15.04
N GLY A 153 16.30 -15.69 -14.05
CA GLY A 153 16.55 -15.44 -12.63
C GLY A 153 15.93 -14.17 -12.05
N ALA A 154 15.41 -13.25 -12.87
CA ALA A 154 14.79 -12.00 -12.38
C ALA A 154 13.55 -12.28 -11.52
N LEU A 155 12.72 -13.24 -11.93
CA LEU A 155 11.57 -13.65 -11.12
C LEU A 155 12.00 -14.24 -9.77
N ALA A 156 13.02 -15.10 -9.73
CA ALA A 156 13.48 -15.70 -8.48
C ALA A 156 14.00 -14.63 -7.51
N GLN A 157 14.79 -13.68 -8.03
CA GLN A 157 15.26 -12.52 -7.26
C GLN A 157 14.09 -11.64 -6.78
N ALA A 158 13.12 -11.38 -7.67
CA ALA A 158 11.93 -10.61 -7.33
C ALA A 158 11.15 -11.28 -6.19
N LEU A 159 10.86 -12.57 -6.29
CA LEU A 159 10.16 -13.32 -5.23
C LEU A 159 10.91 -13.26 -3.90
N GLN A 160 12.24 -13.34 -3.92
CA GLN A 160 13.05 -13.22 -2.72
C GLN A 160 12.94 -11.82 -2.08
N ALA A 161 12.99 -10.76 -2.89
CA ALA A 161 12.77 -9.40 -2.43
C ALA A 161 11.35 -9.20 -1.89
N LEU A 162 10.33 -9.74 -2.58
CA LEU A 162 8.93 -9.68 -2.13
C LEU A 162 8.72 -10.34 -0.77
N CYS A 163 9.40 -11.46 -0.50
CA CYS A 163 9.39 -12.10 0.82
C CYS A 163 10.02 -11.21 1.89
N ARG A 164 11.16 -10.56 1.61
CA ARG A 164 11.85 -9.67 2.57
C ARG A 164 11.01 -8.45 2.94
N VAL A 165 10.27 -7.89 1.98
CA VAL A 165 9.38 -6.74 2.24
C VAL A 165 8.00 -7.14 2.74
N GLN A 166 7.77 -8.43 3.04
CA GLN A 166 6.51 -8.97 3.54
C GLN A 166 5.29 -8.70 2.62
N LEU A 167 5.51 -8.53 1.32
CA LEU A 167 4.42 -8.26 0.35
C LEU A 167 3.39 -9.39 0.36
N PHE A 168 3.84 -10.65 0.41
CA PHE A 168 2.94 -11.79 0.40
C PHE A 168 2.05 -11.86 1.65
N GLU A 169 2.58 -11.54 2.82
CA GLU A 169 1.76 -11.44 4.02
C GLU A 169 0.68 -10.36 3.84
N PHE A 170 1.07 -9.17 3.38
CA PHE A 170 0.14 -8.08 3.14
C PHE A 170 -0.93 -8.46 2.10
N ALA A 171 -0.53 -9.01 0.94
CA ALA A 171 -1.46 -9.43 -0.10
C ALA A 171 -2.41 -10.53 0.38
N PHE A 172 -1.90 -11.60 1.01
CA PHE A 172 -2.76 -12.67 1.49
C PHE A 172 -3.75 -12.21 2.58
N ARG A 173 -3.36 -11.28 3.45
CA ARG A 173 -4.29 -10.65 4.40
C ARG A 173 -5.35 -9.82 3.67
N SER A 174 -4.91 -8.99 2.73
CA SER A 174 -5.80 -8.17 1.91
C SER A 174 -6.75 -8.99 1.04
N LEU A 175 -6.43 -10.24 0.69
CA LEU A 175 -7.30 -11.11 -0.09
C LEU A 175 -8.62 -11.44 0.65
N PHE A 176 -8.58 -11.48 1.98
CA PHE A 176 -9.73 -11.75 2.84
C PHE A 176 -10.25 -10.49 3.53
N ASP A 177 -9.94 -9.33 2.96
CA ASP A 177 -10.41 -8.05 3.47
C ASP A 177 -11.93 -7.91 3.32
N CYS A 178 -12.58 -7.28 4.29
CA CYS A 178 -14.02 -6.98 4.19
C CYS A 178 -14.29 -5.91 3.12
N ASP A 179 -13.33 -5.02 2.89
CA ASP A 179 -13.40 -4.03 1.84
C ASP A 179 -13.09 -4.68 0.49
N ARG A 180 -14.13 -4.96 -0.28
CA ARG A 180 -14.05 -5.57 -1.61
C ARG A 180 -12.97 -4.95 -2.53
N PRO A 181 -12.77 -3.62 -2.61
CA PRO A 181 -11.71 -3.05 -3.42
C PRO A 181 -10.29 -3.51 -3.01
N VAL A 182 -10.07 -3.73 -1.71
CA VAL A 182 -8.80 -4.24 -1.18
C VAL A 182 -8.61 -5.71 -1.59
N ALA A 183 -9.63 -6.53 -1.38
CA ALA A 183 -9.64 -7.95 -1.77
C ALA A 183 -9.43 -8.15 -3.26
N GLN A 184 -10.15 -7.39 -4.09
CA GLN A 184 -10.03 -7.45 -5.54
C GLN A 184 -8.60 -7.13 -5.98
N LYS A 185 -8.03 -6.03 -5.48
CA LYS A 185 -6.70 -5.60 -5.91
C LYS A 185 -5.60 -6.55 -5.45
N SER A 186 -5.79 -7.17 -4.29
CA SER A 186 -4.90 -8.24 -3.84
C SER A 186 -4.99 -9.47 -4.75
N CYS A 187 -6.20 -9.92 -5.06
CA CYS A 187 -6.44 -11.03 -5.96
C CYS A 187 -5.77 -10.80 -7.33
N ASP A 188 -5.95 -9.60 -7.90
CA ASP A 188 -5.33 -9.20 -9.18
C ASP A 188 -3.79 -9.24 -9.13
N LEU A 189 -3.19 -8.76 -8.02
CA LEU A 189 -1.73 -8.80 -7.80
C LEU A 189 -1.20 -10.24 -7.71
N LEU A 190 -1.91 -11.11 -6.96
CA LEU A 190 -1.52 -12.51 -6.81
C LEU A 190 -1.67 -13.29 -8.12
N LEU A 191 -2.73 -13.02 -8.89
CA LEU A 191 -2.94 -13.56 -10.23
C LEU A 191 -1.81 -13.14 -11.18
N PHE A 192 -1.43 -11.86 -11.15
CA PHE A 192 -0.31 -11.34 -11.94
C PHE A 192 1.00 -12.06 -11.62
N LEU A 193 1.30 -12.24 -10.33
CA LEU A 193 2.49 -12.98 -9.87
C LEU A 193 2.47 -14.44 -10.32
N ARG A 194 1.33 -15.12 -10.16
CA ARG A 194 1.17 -16.51 -10.58
C ARG A 194 1.36 -16.67 -12.08
N ALA A 195 0.83 -15.75 -12.89
CA ALA A 195 1.02 -15.74 -14.34
C ALA A 195 2.50 -15.61 -14.74
N LYS A 196 3.28 -14.79 -14.01
CA LYS A 196 4.73 -14.68 -14.22
C LYS A 196 5.50 -15.93 -13.76
N ALA A 197 5.01 -16.64 -12.74
CA ALA A 197 5.64 -17.83 -12.17
C ALA A 197 5.29 -19.17 -12.83
N THR A 198 4.39 -19.17 -13.82
CA THR A 198 4.10 -20.35 -14.63
C THR A 198 5.26 -20.59 -15.60
N PRO A 199 6.01 -21.70 -15.49
CA PRO A 199 7.13 -21.96 -16.38
C PRO A 199 6.64 -22.15 -17.82
N SER A 200 7.37 -21.58 -18.78
CA SER A 200 7.31 -21.99 -20.18
C SER A 200 7.95 -23.37 -20.31
N SER A 201 7.20 -24.41 -19.95
CA SER A 201 7.49 -25.84 -20.14
C SER A 201 8.73 -26.43 -19.43
N ASN A 202 8.45 -27.49 -18.66
CA ASN A 202 9.34 -28.61 -18.32
C ASN A 202 10.53 -28.31 -17.40
N SER A 203 10.27 -28.26 -16.08
CA SER A 203 11.24 -28.74 -15.09
C SER A 203 10.47 -29.32 -13.91
N GLN A 204 10.31 -30.64 -13.95
CA GLN A 204 9.71 -31.44 -12.90
C GLN A 204 10.85 -31.80 -11.95
N GLU A 205 11.07 -30.98 -10.92
CA GLU A 205 11.98 -31.35 -9.84
C GLU A 205 11.21 -32.11 -8.77
N ALA A 206 11.52 -33.41 -8.68
CA ALA A 206 11.11 -34.30 -7.60
C ALA A 206 11.98 -34.02 -6.38
N GLY A 207 11.58 -33.04 -5.57
CA GLY A 207 12.05 -32.82 -4.21
C GLY A 207 10.92 -33.05 -3.21
N ASP A 208 11.26 -33.18 -1.93
CA ASP A 208 10.27 -33.04 -0.86
C ASP A 208 9.62 -31.66 -1.01
N GLY A 209 8.29 -31.60 -0.97
CA GLY A 209 7.56 -30.36 -1.25
C GLY A 209 7.93 -29.26 -0.24
N PRO A 210 7.90 -27.97 -0.64
CA PRO A 210 8.15 -26.90 0.32
C PRO A 210 7.12 -26.98 1.46
N ASP A 211 7.55 -26.70 2.70
CA ASP A 211 6.64 -26.66 3.85
C ASP A 211 5.69 -25.47 3.71
N VAL A 212 4.44 -25.77 3.33
CA VAL A 212 3.35 -24.80 3.17
C VAL A 212 2.43 -24.74 4.39
N THR A 213 2.63 -25.60 5.39
CA THR A 213 1.66 -25.81 6.47
C THR A 213 1.40 -24.55 7.29
N SER A 214 2.45 -23.78 7.55
CA SER A 214 2.39 -22.50 8.28
C SER A 214 1.61 -21.44 7.49
N VAL A 215 1.83 -21.37 6.18
CA VAL A 215 1.17 -20.42 5.28
C VAL A 215 -0.31 -20.76 5.13
N GLU A 216 -0.64 -22.04 4.89
CA GLU A 216 -2.03 -22.49 4.79
C GLU A 216 -2.79 -22.30 6.11
N ALA A 217 -2.17 -22.58 7.24
CA ALA A 217 -2.76 -22.33 8.55
C ALA A 217 -3.04 -20.84 8.76
N ALA A 218 -2.14 -19.96 8.32
CA ALA A 218 -2.38 -18.52 8.39
C ALA A 218 -3.51 -18.06 7.45
N LEU A 219 -3.55 -18.56 6.21
CA LEU A 219 -4.65 -18.27 5.27
C LEU A 219 -6.01 -18.66 5.85
N ARG A 220 -6.13 -19.85 6.46
CA ARG A 220 -7.37 -20.30 7.11
C ARG A 220 -7.81 -19.38 8.25
N ARG A 221 -6.85 -18.92 9.07
CA ARG A 221 -7.12 -17.97 10.15
C ARG A 221 -7.61 -16.62 9.63
N TRP A 222 -6.94 -16.07 8.62
CA TRP A 222 -7.33 -14.79 8.02
C TRP A 222 -8.69 -14.89 7.32
N GLN A 223 -8.97 -15.99 6.63
CA GLN A 223 -10.28 -16.27 6.06
C GLN A 223 -11.38 -16.35 7.14
N ALA A 224 -11.05 -16.85 8.34
CA ALA A 224 -11.94 -16.86 9.50
C ALA A 224 -12.06 -15.49 10.21
N GLY A 225 -11.34 -14.46 9.74
CA GLY A 225 -11.36 -13.11 10.31
C GLY A 225 -10.40 -12.90 11.48
N GLU A 226 -9.55 -13.87 11.81
CA GLU A 226 -8.53 -13.70 12.85
C GLU A 226 -7.42 -12.75 12.36
N GLN A 227 -7.29 -11.58 12.97
CA GLN A 227 -6.23 -10.63 12.69
C GLN A 227 -5.22 -10.65 13.84
N GLY A 228 -3.92 -10.82 13.57
CA GLY A 228 -2.91 -10.48 14.60
C GLY A 228 -1.59 -11.23 14.62
N GLN A 229 -1.45 -12.38 13.96
CA GLN A 229 -0.15 -13.07 13.92
C GLN A 229 0.54 -12.91 12.56
N PRO A 230 1.75 -12.35 12.52
CA PRO A 230 2.54 -12.30 11.29
C PRO A 230 3.00 -13.72 10.89
N LEU A 231 3.20 -13.96 9.60
CA LEU A 231 3.79 -15.22 9.13
C LEU A 231 5.29 -15.29 9.40
N GLY A 232 5.93 -14.14 9.60
CA GLY A 232 7.38 -14.05 9.66
C GLY A 232 8.01 -14.27 8.29
N GLY A 233 9.25 -14.75 8.27
CA GLY A 233 10.00 -14.95 7.02
C GLY A 233 9.39 -16.04 6.14
N LEU A 234 8.93 -15.66 4.94
CA LEU A 234 8.39 -16.59 3.95
C LEU A 234 9.47 -17.08 2.98
N ALA A 235 9.48 -18.38 2.71
CA ALA A 235 10.29 -18.96 1.64
C ALA A 235 9.58 -18.78 0.28
N PRO A 236 10.27 -18.31 -0.78
CA PRO A 236 9.68 -18.15 -2.12
C PRO A 236 9.00 -19.40 -2.66
N GLU A 237 9.57 -20.58 -2.39
CA GLU A 237 9.07 -21.87 -2.86
C GLU A 237 7.73 -22.23 -2.22
N ALA A 238 7.60 -22.00 -0.91
CA ALA A 238 6.36 -22.23 -0.17
C ALA A 238 5.25 -21.28 -0.66
N VAL A 239 5.58 -20.02 -0.87
CA VAL A 239 4.64 -19.02 -1.42
C VAL A 239 4.17 -19.42 -2.82
N LEU A 240 5.07 -19.83 -3.71
CA LEU A 240 4.70 -20.27 -5.05
C LEU A 240 3.83 -21.54 -5.02
N ALA A 241 4.11 -22.48 -4.14
CA ALA A 241 3.29 -23.68 -3.98
C ALA A 241 1.86 -23.31 -3.54
N VAL A 242 1.72 -22.40 -2.57
CA VAL A 242 0.42 -21.87 -2.14
C VAL A 242 -0.29 -21.11 -3.26
N LEU A 243 0.39 -20.21 -3.98
CA LEU A 243 -0.23 -19.49 -5.09
C LEU A 243 -0.74 -20.42 -6.19
N ARG A 244 -0.06 -21.54 -6.43
CA ARG A 244 -0.49 -22.55 -7.42
C ARG A 244 -1.65 -23.41 -6.92
N SER A 245 -1.81 -23.60 -5.61
CA SER A 245 -2.91 -24.39 -5.05
C SER A 245 -4.19 -23.58 -4.84
N MET A 246 -4.09 -22.25 -4.74
CA MET A 246 -5.24 -21.37 -4.59
C MET A 246 -6.01 -21.19 -5.89
N ASP A 247 -7.34 -21.32 -5.79
CA ASP A 247 -8.29 -20.98 -6.86
C ASP A 247 -8.57 -19.48 -6.87
N LEU A 248 -7.56 -18.71 -7.31
CA LEU A 248 -7.64 -17.25 -7.39
C LEU A 248 -8.67 -16.79 -8.43
N GLU A 249 -8.92 -17.56 -9.49
CA GLU A 249 -9.97 -17.27 -10.47
C GLU A 249 -11.35 -17.35 -9.84
N ALA A 250 -11.67 -18.43 -9.13
CA ALA A 250 -12.97 -18.52 -8.44
C ALA A 250 -13.14 -17.42 -7.38
N LEU A 251 -12.06 -17.05 -6.69
CA LEU A 251 -12.07 -15.91 -5.77
C LEU A 251 -12.30 -14.59 -6.51
N GLN A 252 -11.66 -14.37 -7.67
CA GLN A 252 -11.87 -13.20 -8.50
C GLN A 252 -13.31 -13.12 -9.02
N ASP A 253 -13.88 -14.24 -9.48
CA ASP A 253 -15.26 -14.32 -9.93
C ASP A 253 -16.24 -14.03 -8.79
N THR A 254 -16.02 -14.62 -7.61
CA THR A 254 -16.80 -14.34 -6.39
C THR A 254 -16.70 -12.86 -6.01
N LEU A 255 -15.51 -12.27 -6.10
CA LEU A 255 -15.29 -10.85 -5.87
C LEU A 255 -15.85 -9.98 -6.99
N ALA A 256 -16.08 -10.48 -8.20
CA ALA A 256 -16.71 -9.76 -9.30
C ALA A 256 -18.23 -9.81 -9.22
N GLU A 257 -18.80 -10.89 -8.68
CA GLU A 257 -20.21 -11.03 -8.35
C GLU A 257 -20.62 -9.90 -7.38
N SER A 258 -21.43 -8.98 -7.89
CA SER A 258 -21.77 -7.77 -7.15
C SER A 258 -22.72 -8.07 -6.00
N SER A 259 -22.40 -7.58 -4.80
CA SER A 259 -23.38 -7.33 -3.74
C SER A 259 -24.25 -6.09 -4.01
N ASP A 260 -24.20 -5.51 -5.23
CA ASP A 260 -25.12 -4.45 -5.70
C ASP A 260 -26.61 -4.86 -5.58
N HIS A 261 -26.88 -6.12 -5.28
CA HIS A 261 -28.21 -6.66 -5.02
C HIS A 261 -28.77 -6.37 -3.63
N VAL A 262 -28.00 -5.89 -2.65
CA VAL A 262 -28.54 -5.67 -1.30
C VAL A 262 -29.04 -4.23 -1.11
N GLU A 263 -28.38 -3.17 -1.59
CA GLU A 263 -28.69 -1.84 -1.04
C GLU A 263 -28.62 -0.67 -2.05
N ARG A 264 -29.47 -0.68 -3.10
CA ARG A 264 -29.84 0.55 -3.83
C ARG A 264 -31.35 0.74 -3.91
N SER A 265 -32.05 0.40 -2.84
CA SER A 265 -33.49 0.66 -2.73
C SER A 265 -33.77 1.56 -1.53
N PRO A 266 -34.80 2.43 -1.60
CA PRO A 266 -35.26 3.17 -0.44
C PRO A 266 -35.62 2.26 0.77
N GLN A 267 -35.96 1.00 0.51
CA GLN A 267 -36.30 0.02 1.54
C GLN A 267 -35.09 -0.43 2.34
N SER A 268 -33.93 -0.55 1.69
CA SER A 268 -32.70 -1.01 2.34
C SER A 268 -32.15 0.09 3.27
N LEU A 269 -32.18 1.35 2.80
CA LEU A 269 -31.96 2.53 3.65
C LEU A 269 -32.93 2.61 4.85
N LEU A 270 -34.20 2.25 4.65
CA LEU A 270 -35.19 2.23 5.74
C LEU A 270 -34.87 1.13 6.76
N GLN A 271 -34.39 -0.03 6.31
CA GLN A 271 -33.96 -1.13 7.17
C GLN A 271 -32.74 -0.74 8.01
N ASP A 272 -31.76 -0.05 7.41
CA ASP A 272 -30.61 0.51 8.13
C ASP A 272 -31.05 1.51 9.21
N MET A 273 -31.93 2.44 8.87
CA MET A 273 -32.48 3.39 9.84
C MET A 273 -33.22 2.65 10.98
N LEU A 274 -34.03 1.64 10.67
CA LEU A 274 -34.75 0.87 11.69
C LEU A 274 -33.81 0.03 12.56
N ALA A 275 -32.73 -0.52 12.01
CA ALA A 275 -31.72 -1.26 12.77
C ALA A 275 -31.03 -0.35 13.80
N THR A 276 -30.71 0.90 13.44
CA THR A 276 -30.16 1.86 14.41
C THR A 276 -31.15 2.26 15.51
N VAL A 277 -32.46 2.26 15.24
CA VAL A 277 -33.51 2.54 16.23
C VAL A 277 -33.79 1.34 17.13
N GLY A 278 -33.70 0.11 16.61
CA GLY A 278 -33.86 -1.11 17.40
C GLY A 278 -32.78 -1.26 18.49
N VAL A 279 -31.57 -0.77 18.25
CA VAL A 279 -30.47 -0.75 19.23
C VAL A 279 -30.69 0.29 20.34
N LEU A 280 -31.54 1.30 20.13
CA LEU A 280 -31.94 2.26 21.16
C LEU A 280 -33.03 1.72 22.10
N GLY A 281 -33.79 0.70 21.69
CA GLY A 281 -34.83 0.08 22.51
C GLY A 281 -34.30 -0.82 23.64
N ASP A 282 -33.10 -1.38 23.48
CA ASP A 282 -32.42 -2.18 24.51
C ASP A 282 -31.46 -1.36 25.39
N ASN A 283 -31.34 -0.05 25.13
CA ASN A 283 -30.63 0.92 25.96
C ASN A 283 -31.61 1.89 26.63
N GLU A 284 -32.75 1.40 27.12
CA GLU A 284 -33.44 2.03 28.25
C GLU A 284 -32.54 1.89 29.49
N ALA A 285 -31.52 2.74 29.55
CA ALA A 285 -30.83 3.05 30.80
C ALA A 285 -31.87 3.71 31.71
N ASP A 286 -32.46 2.90 32.59
CA ASP A 286 -33.09 3.34 33.84
C ASP A 286 -32.19 4.36 34.53
N CYS A 287 -32.50 5.63 34.35
CA CYS A 287 -31.95 6.72 35.15
C CYS A 287 -33.08 7.22 36.07
N TYR A 288 -33.14 6.65 37.27
CA TYR A 288 -33.71 7.32 38.45
C TYR A 288 -32.67 8.23 39.09
#